data_AF-A0A2T0AJ58-F1
#
_entry.id   AF-A0A2T0AJ58-F1
#
_cell.length_a   1.000
_cell.length_b   1.000
_cell.length_c   1.000
_cell.angle_alpha   90.00
_cell.angle_beta   90.00
_cell.angle_gamma   90.00
#
_symmetry.space_group_name_H-M   'P 1'
#
loop_
_entity.id
_entity.type
_entity.pdbx_description
1 polymer ?
#
loop_
_entity_poly.entity_id
_entity_poly.type
_entity_poly.pdbx_seq_one_letter_code
_entity_poly.pdbx_strand_id
1 'polypeptide(L)'
;MDSSVFTEYETDLTTVLQGVADKLGGEAVKLRGEERRALLRRVERELEEADEIVEQMEIEMQTADAMDKQEMQNKLRAHKASLGRHKADLKTLLSSADRDDLLGGSAGRADHVAIEMDSRSESPSLGQAQAQRARLMSATDKLAEGQRRLEDSQRIAVETEDVGAGILRDLRTQRDTLEHSRDTLYEADGSIDRASNTLRKMIRTAYQQKAISYAIIGLLVLLMCGVLDSRSRPAYPSFPQSVCPRLQAVPLRRPRRATMLSQQSLQQSPGLHAWHFAPSKRWLGAP
;
A
#
# COMPACT_ATOMS: atom_id res chain seq x y z
N MET A 1 -10.39 12.34 -9.84
CA MET A 1 -10.76 13.52 -9.05
C MET A 1 -10.97 13.03 -7.62
N ASP A 2 -9.95 12.37 -7.05
CA ASP A 2 -10.19 11.31 -6.04
C ASP A 2 -9.35 11.52 -4.76
N SER A 3 -8.25 12.27 -4.83
CA SER A 3 -7.41 12.55 -3.66
C SER A 3 -8.08 13.50 -2.65
N SER A 4 -8.99 14.38 -3.08
CA SER A 4 -9.63 15.38 -2.21
C SER A 4 -10.58 14.76 -1.18
N VAL A 5 -11.30 13.70 -1.56
CA VAL A 5 -12.25 13.01 -0.69
C VAL A 5 -11.50 12.22 0.37
N PHE A 6 -10.41 11.55 -0.02
CA PHE A 6 -9.52 10.87 0.93
C PHE A 6 -8.94 11.84 1.96
N THR A 7 -8.50 13.04 1.55
CA THR A 7 -7.95 14.04 2.49
C THR A 7 -8.98 14.63 3.44
N GLU A 8 -10.26 14.68 3.02
CA GLU A 8 -11.36 15.10 3.88
C GLU A 8 -11.58 14.07 5.00
N TYR A 9 -11.70 12.79 4.65
CA TYR A 9 -11.79 11.70 5.62
C TYR A 9 -10.55 11.58 6.52
N GLU A 10 -9.35 11.83 5.98
CA GLU A 10 -8.11 11.88 6.77
C GLU A 10 -8.18 12.99 7.84
N THR A 11 -8.69 14.17 7.46
CA THR A 11 -8.83 15.31 8.38
C THR A 11 -9.87 15.01 9.46
N ASP A 12 -11.01 14.45 9.09
CA ASP A 12 -12.05 14.05 10.04
C ASP A 12 -11.55 12.99 11.01
N LEU A 13 -10.85 11.96 10.51
CA LEU A 13 -10.26 10.91 11.33
C LEU A 13 -9.25 11.48 12.34
N THR A 14 -8.36 12.38 11.90
CA THR A 14 -7.39 12.99 12.81
C THR A 14 -8.06 13.84 13.90
N THR A 15 -9.16 14.52 13.57
CA THR A 15 -9.93 15.32 14.52
C THR A 15 -10.58 14.44 15.59
N VAL A 16 -11.21 13.33 15.17
CA VAL A 16 -11.82 12.37 16.10
C VAL A 16 -10.74 11.73 16.99
N LEU A 17 -9.62 11.30 16.43
CA LEU A 17 -8.53 10.67 17.19
C LEU A 17 -7.89 11.64 18.20
N GLN A 18 -7.73 12.92 17.85
CA GLN A 18 -7.25 13.94 18.79
C GLN A 18 -8.24 14.15 19.94
N GLY A 19 -9.54 14.26 19.64
CA GLY A 19 -10.58 14.37 20.66
C GLY A 19 -10.62 13.17 21.61
N VAL A 20 -10.45 11.96 21.07
CA VAL A 20 -10.34 10.73 21.85
C VAL A 20 -9.09 10.74 22.74
N ALA A 21 -7.93 11.13 22.19
CA ALA A 21 -6.68 11.21 22.94
C ALA A 21 -6.76 12.20 24.11
N ASP A 22 -7.38 13.37 23.91
CA ASP A 22 -7.57 14.37 24.95
C ASP A 22 -8.51 13.88 26.07
N LYS A 23 -9.59 13.19 25.70
CA LYS A 23 -10.55 12.59 26.66
C LYS A 23 -9.91 11.45 27.45
N LEU A 24 -9.13 10.58 26.80
CA LEU A 24 -8.41 9.47 27.46
C LEU A 24 -7.28 9.97 28.37
N GLY A 25 -6.46 10.90 27.90
CA GLY A 25 -5.28 11.39 28.62
C GLY A 25 -5.61 12.42 29.70
N GLY A 26 -6.66 13.22 29.51
CA GLY A 26 -7.05 14.30 30.40
C GLY A 26 -8.21 13.95 31.34
N GLU A 27 -9.39 13.70 30.78
CA GLU A 27 -10.64 13.61 31.55
C GLU A 27 -10.80 12.25 32.25
N ALA A 28 -10.44 11.15 31.58
CA ALA A 28 -10.58 9.80 32.12
C ALA A 28 -9.65 9.50 33.31
N VAL A 29 -8.58 10.30 33.50
CA VAL A 29 -7.67 10.22 34.64
C VAL A 29 -8.20 11.03 35.84
N LYS A 30 -8.91 12.13 35.58
CA LYS A 30 -9.45 13.03 36.62
C LYS A 30 -10.75 12.50 37.22
N LEU A 31 -11.58 11.86 36.40
CA LEU A 31 -12.90 11.37 36.80
C LEU A 31 -12.80 9.96 37.39
N ARG A 32 -13.66 9.64 38.36
CA ARG A 32 -13.70 8.33 39.04
C ARG A 32 -15.12 7.76 39.05
N GLY A 33 -15.22 6.43 39.20
CA GLY A 33 -16.50 5.73 39.32
C GLY A 33 -17.38 5.84 38.08
N GLU A 34 -18.65 6.18 38.29
CA GLU A 34 -19.69 6.17 37.25
C GLU A 34 -19.47 7.23 36.15
N GLU A 35 -18.99 8.42 36.51
CA GLU A 35 -18.68 9.50 35.56
C GLU A 35 -17.56 9.09 34.60
N ARG A 36 -16.54 8.39 35.11
CA ARG A 36 -15.45 7.82 34.30
C ARG A 36 -15.97 6.78 33.32
N ARG A 37 -16.86 5.87 33.76
CA ARG A 37 -17.49 4.88 32.88
C ARG A 37 -18.38 5.52 31.81
N ALA A 38 -19.14 6.56 32.17
CA ALA A 38 -19.99 7.29 31.23
C ALA A 38 -19.16 7.96 30.13
N LEU A 39 -18.02 8.55 30.47
CA LEU A 39 -17.07 9.07 29.48
C LEU A 39 -16.44 7.97 28.64
N LEU A 40 -15.98 6.88 29.24
CA LEU A 40 -15.37 5.77 28.49
C LEU A 40 -16.34 5.19 27.45
N ARG A 41 -17.63 5.08 27.76
CA ARG A 41 -18.67 4.69 26.78
C ARG A 41 -18.88 5.70 25.66
N ARG A 42 -18.74 7.01 25.95
CA ARG A 42 -18.80 8.05 24.90
C ARG A 42 -17.59 7.94 23.96
N VAL A 43 -16.41 7.75 24.54
CA VAL A 43 -15.16 7.55 23.79
C VAL A 43 -15.21 6.27 22.97
N GLU A 44 -15.82 5.20 23.48
CA GLU A 44 -16.05 3.96 22.72
C GLU A 44 -16.87 4.22 21.46
N ARG A 45 -17.97 4.98 21.58
CA ARG A 45 -18.78 5.38 20.42
C ARG A 45 -18.03 6.26 19.42
N GLU A 46 -17.16 7.16 19.90
CA GLU A 46 -16.30 7.99 19.04
C GLU A 46 -15.23 7.16 18.33
N LEU A 47 -14.76 6.07 18.95
CA LEU A 47 -13.84 5.12 18.31
C LEU A 47 -14.54 4.23 17.27
N GLU A 48 -15.84 3.94 17.44
CA GLU A 48 -16.66 3.29 16.41
C GLU A 48 -16.86 4.21 15.20
N GLU A 49 -17.11 5.51 15.42
CA GLU A 49 -17.17 6.51 14.34
C GLU A 49 -15.83 6.61 13.59
N ALA A 50 -14.70 6.59 14.31
CA ALA A 50 -13.38 6.55 13.70
C ALA A 50 -13.14 5.29 12.84
N ASP A 51 -13.68 4.13 13.25
CA ASP A 51 -13.62 2.89 12.46
C ASP A 51 -14.43 3.02 11.16
N GLU A 52 -15.63 3.59 11.21
CA GLU A 52 -16.46 3.84 10.03
C GLU A 52 -15.75 4.76 9.01
N ILE A 53 -15.06 5.81 9.49
CA ILE A 53 -14.28 6.70 8.63
C ILE A 53 -13.11 5.93 7.98
N VAL A 54 -12.42 5.06 8.73
CA VAL A 54 -11.34 4.23 8.18
C VAL A 54 -11.87 3.26 7.11
N GLU A 55 -13.06 2.68 7.30
CA GLU A 55 -13.70 1.83 6.29
C GLU A 55 -14.03 2.63 5.02
N GLN A 56 -14.53 3.87 5.15
CA GLN A 56 -14.77 4.76 4.01
C GLN A 56 -13.46 5.12 3.27
N MET A 57 -12.38 5.41 4.01
CA MET A 57 -11.05 5.64 3.43
C MET A 57 -10.52 4.41 2.66
N GLU A 58 -10.83 3.20 3.13
CA GLU A 58 -10.46 1.95 2.43
C GLU A 58 -11.21 1.76 1.12
N ILE A 59 -12.50 2.11 1.10
CA ILE A 59 -13.33 2.04 -0.11
C ILE A 59 -12.79 3.03 -1.16
N GLU A 60 -12.50 4.26 -0.77
CA GLU A 60 -11.94 5.27 -1.69
C GLU A 60 -10.50 4.94 -2.14
N MET A 61 -9.70 4.28 -1.30
CA MET A 61 -8.39 3.77 -1.72
C MET A 61 -8.52 2.69 -2.80
N GLN A 62 -9.59 1.88 -2.80
CA GLN A 62 -9.80 0.83 -3.80
C GLN A 62 -10.17 1.38 -5.18
N THR A 63 -10.78 2.57 -5.24
CA THR A 63 -11.21 3.24 -6.48
C THR A 63 -10.11 4.11 -7.09
N ALA A 64 -9.04 4.40 -6.36
CA ALA A 64 -7.93 5.26 -6.79
C ALA A 64 -6.89 4.59 -7.72
N ASP A 65 -6.13 5.43 -8.44
CA ASP A 65 -5.09 5.01 -9.38
C ASP A 65 -3.84 4.41 -8.68
N ALA A 66 -3.08 3.59 -9.40
CA ALA A 66 -2.04 2.72 -8.84
C ALA A 66 -0.89 3.46 -8.12
N MET A 67 -0.57 4.69 -8.54
CA MET A 67 0.49 5.49 -7.91
C MET A 67 0.05 6.08 -6.57
N ASP A 68 -1.17 6.62 -6.48
CA ASP A 68 -1.69 7.24 -5.25
C ASP A 68 -2.07 6.20 -4.19
N LYS A 69 -2.44 4.99 -4.65
CA LYS A 69 -2.82 3.86 -3.80
C LYS A 69 -1.76 3.48 -2.78
N GLN A 70 -0.48 3.53 -3.16
CA GLN A 70 0.60 3.12 -2.25
C GLN A 70 0.85 4.15 -1.14
N GLU A 71 0.75 5.44 -1.44
CA GLU A 71 0.86 6.49 -0.42
C GLU A 71 -0.33 6.43 0.55
N MET A 72 -1.56 6.32 0.02
CA MET A 72 -2.78 6.22 0.83
C MET A 72 -2.79 4.95 1.69
N GLN A 73 -2.29 3.82 1.19
CA GLN A 73 -2.17 2.58 1.96
C GLN A 73 -1.20 2.72 3.14
N ASN A 74 -0.08 3.42 2.96
CA ASN A 74 0.87 3.67 4.05
C ASN A 74 0.25 4.55 5.14
N LYS A 75 -0.47 5.61 4.75
CA LYS A 75 -1.21 6.48 5.69
C LYS A 75 -2.30 5.71 6.43
N LEU A 76 -3.10 4.93 5.72
CA LEU A 76 -4.16 4.10 6.30
C LEU A 76 -3.61 3.10 7.33
N ARG A 77 -2.48 2.46 7.05
CA ARG A 77 -1.80 1.57 8.02
C ARG A 77 -1.38 2.32 9.29
N ALA A 78 -0.84 3.53 9.14
CA ALA A 78 -0.48 4.37 10.29
C ALA A 78 -1.70 4.77 11.12
N HIS A 79 -2.79 5.17 10.48
CA HIS A 79 -4.04 5.52 11.16
C HIS A 79 -4.68 4.32 11.87
N LYS A 80 -4.72 3.14 11.23
CA LYS A 80 -5.17 1.88 11.87
C LYS A 80 -4.34 1.52 13.10
N ALA A 81 -3.02 1.72 13.04
CA ALA A 81 -2.16 1.48 14.19
C ALA A 81 -2.46 2.44 15.36
N SER A 82 -2.70 3.73 15.06
CA SER A 82 -3.10 4.72 16.07
C SER A 82 -4.46 4.40 16.69
N LEU A 83 -5.45 4.03 15.87
CA LEU A 83 -6.78 3.63 16.33
C LEU A 83 -6.70 2.38 17.22
N GLY A 84 -5.89 1.39 16.83
CA GLY A 84 -5.63 0.19 17.64
C GLY A 84 -5.00 0.50 19.00
N ARG A 85 -4.10 1.49 19.09
CA ARG A 85 -3.53 1.96 20.36
C ARG A 85 -4.60 2.56 21.27
N HIS A 86 -5.43 3.48 20.75
CA HIS A 86 -6.49 4.11 21.53
C HIS A 86 -7.55 3.11 22.01
N LYS A 87 -7.88 2.09 21.20
CA LYS A 87 -8.75 0.97 21.63
C LYS A 87 -8.14 0.15 22.75
N ALA A 88 -6.85 -0.16 22.68
CA ALA A 88 -6.15 -0.86 23.74
C ALA A 88 -6.14 -0.03 25.04
N ASP A 89 -5.84 1.26 24.95
CA ASP A 89 -5.85 2.18 26.08
C ASP A 89 -7.26 2.24 26.71
N LEU A 90 -8.32 2.37 25.91
CA LEU A 90 -9.70 2.35 26.40
C LEU A 90 -9.99 1.06 27.17
N LYS A 91 -9.64 -0.11 26.63
CA LYS A 91 -9.86 -1.41 27.29
C LYS A 91 -9.12 -1.52 28.62
N THR A 92 -7.89 -1.00 28.71
CA THR A 92 -7.15 -0.97 29.98
C THR A 92 -7.81 -0.06 31.01
N LEU A 93 -8.28 1.12 30.59
CA LEU A 93 -8.98 2.05 31.48
C LEU A 93 -10.33 1.48 31.93
N LEU A 94 -11.08 0.81 31.06
CA LEU A 94 -12.34 0.15 31.39
C LEU A 94 -12.12 -0.95 32.43
N SER A 95 -11.12 -1.81 32.21
CA SER A 95 -10.74 -2.87 33.15
C SER A 95 -10.29 -2.32 34.51
N SER A 96 -9.61 -1.16 34.51
CA SER A 96 -9.22 -0.48 35.75
C SER A 96 -10.42 0.09 36.50
N ALA A 97 -11.39 0.66 35.78
CA ALA A 97 -12.60 1.22 36.37
C ALA A 97 -13.49 0.11 36.96
N ASP A 98 -13.59 -1.05 36.29
CA ASP A 98 -14.31 -2.21 36.80
C ASP A 98 -13.65 -2.81 38.05
N ARG A 99 -12.31 -2.89 38.08
CA ARG A 99 -11.57 -3.39 39.23
C ARG A 99 -11.71 -2.46 40.45
N ASP A 100 -11.64 -1.15 40.24
CA ASP A 100 -11.84 -0.16 41.31
C ASP A 100 -13.24 -0.25 41.94
N ASP A 101 -14.27 -0.55 41.15
CA ASP A 101 -15.65 -0.72 41.63
C ASP A 101 -15.81 -2.01 42.46
N LEU A 102 -15.23 -3.12 41.99
CA LEU A 102 -15.24 -4.40 42.69
C LEU A 102 -14.44 -4.38 44.00
N LEU A 103 -13.30 -3.68 44.03
CA LEU A 103 -12.45 -3.57 45.22
C LEU A 103 -12.91 -2.46 46.18
N GLY A 104 -13.51 -1.39 45.64
CA GLY A 104 -14.09 -0.30 46.43
C GLY A 104 -15.27 -0.76 47.29
N GLY A 105 -16.01 -1.78 46.86
CA GLY A 105 -17.07 -2.41 47.64
C GLY A 105 -16.58 -3.33 48.77
N SER A 106 -15.35 -3.85 48.72
CA SER A 106 -14.84 -4.83 49.70
C SER A 106 -14.01 -4.21 50.83
N ALA A 107 -13.55 -2.96 50.70
CA ALA A 107 -12.76 -2.29 51.74
C ALA A 107 -13.58 -1.93 53.01
N GLY A 108 -14.91 -1.99 52.94
CA GLY A 108 -15.81 -1.74 54.08
C GLY A 108 -16.15 -2.96 54.94
N ARG A 109 -15.63 -4.16 54.62
CA ARG A 109 -15.97 -5.41 55.33
C ARG A 109 -14.75 -6.23 55.76
N ALA A 110 -13.61 -5.57 55.97
CA ALA A 110 -12.47 -6.14 56.70
C ALA A 110 -12.68 -5.93 58.21
N ASP A 111 -13.77 -6.48 58.74
CA ASP A 111 -13.91 -6.79 60.16
C ASP A 111 -13.60 -8.29 60.33
N HIS A 112 -12.88 -8.65 61.39
CA HIS A 112 -12.14 -9.91 61.61
C HIS A 112 -10.80 -9.98 60.86
N VAL A 113 -9.64 -9.99 61.54
CA VAL A 113 -9.27 -10.89 62.63
C VAL A 113 -8.28 -10.17 63.55
N ALA A 114 -8.72 -9.72 64.72
CA ALA A 114 -7.83 -9.47 65.83
C ALA A 114 -7.40 -10.83 66.41
N ILE A 115 -6.16 -11.22 66.15
CA ILE A 115 -5.54 -12.38 66.81
C ILE A 115 -5.13 -11.93 68.20
N GLU A 116 -6.00 -12.11 69.19
CA GLU A 116 -5.59 -12.10 70.60
C GLU A 116 -4.88 -13.43 70.90
N MET A 117 -3.56 -13.36 71.00
CA MET A 117 -2.74 -14.47 71.46
C MET A 117 -2.71 -14.47 72.99
N ASP A 118 -3.70 -15.10 73.62
CA ASP A 118 -3.67 -15.35 75.06
C ASP A 118 -2.65 -16.45 75.38
N SER A 119 -1.74 -16.10 76.29
CA SER A 119 -0.64 -16.92 76.76
C SER A 119 -0.97 -17.35 78.18
N ARG A 120 -1.23 -18.65 78.44
CA ARG A 120 -0.72 -19.40 79.62
C ARG A 120 -1.39 -20.77 79.89
N SER A 121 -0.50 -21.70 80.27
CA SER A 121 -0.67 -22.75 81.30
C SER A 121 -1.38 -24.08 81.01
N GLU A 122 -0.56 -25.15 81.03
CA GLU A 122 -0.75 -26.50 81.61
C GLU A 122 -2.16 -27.14 81.70
N SER A 123 -2.41 -28.12 80.82
CA SER A 123 -2.92 -29.48 81.11
C SER A 123 -3.34 -30.14 79.77
N PRO A 124 -2.94 -31.39 79.44
CA PRO A 124 -3.32 -32.03 78.18
C PRO A 124 -4.78 -32.50 78.29
N SER A 125 -5.71 -31.57 78.21
CA SER A 125 -7.14 -31.85 78.20
C SER A 125 -7.62 -32.16 76.77
N LEU A 126 -8.77 -32.82 76.66
CA LEU A 126 -9.48 -33.20 75.44
C LEU A 126 -9.55 -32.08 74.36
N GLY A 127 -9.47 -30.81 74.78
CA GLY A 127 -9.42 -29.64 73.88
C GLY A 127 -8.13 -29.52 73.05
N GLN A 128 -6.98 -30.01 73.53
CA GLN A 128 -5.72 -29.96 72.78
C GLN A 128 -5.73 -30.95 71.59
N ALA A 129 -6.34 -32.12 71.76
CA ALA A 129 -6.55 -33.10 70.68
C ALA A 129 -7.54 -32.57 69.62
N GLN A 130 -8.60 -31.87 70.04
CA GLN A 130 -9.53 -31.20 69.12
C GLN A 130 -8.85 -30.06 68.36
N ALA A 131 -8.04 -29.24 69.04
CA ALA A 131 -7.26 -28.18 68.41
C ALA A 131 -6.24 -28.72 67.40
N GLN A 132 -5.59 -29.85 67.69
CA GLN A 132 -4.68 -30.51 66.76
C GLN A 132 -5.41 -31.06 65.52
N ARG A 133 -6.61 -31.62 65.70
CA ARG A 133 -7.46 -32.07 64.58
C ARG A 133 -7.93 -30.91 63.69
N ALA A 134 -8.32 -29.78 64.28
CA ALA A 134 -8.68 -28.58 63.54
C ALA A 134 -7.48 -28.01 62.74
N ARG A 135 -6.27 -28.06 63.31
CA ARG A 135 -5.04 -27.70 62.60
C ARG A 135 -4.75 -28.64 61.43
N LEU A 136 -4.93 -29.95 61.58
CA LEU A 136 -4.73 -30.91 60.49
C LEU A 136 -5.78 -30.75 59.38
N MET A 137 -7.05 -30.53 59.73
CA MET A 137 -8.10 -30.25 58.73
C MET A 137 -7.80 -28.96 57.97
N SER A 138 -7.48 -27.86 58.67
CA SER A 138 -7.10 -26.61 57.98
C SER A 138 -5.82 -26.73 57.14
N ALA A 139 -4.87 -27.56 57.54
CA ALA A 139 -3.69 -27.86 56.72
C ALA A 139 -4.06 -28.66 55.46
N THR A 140 -4.99 -29.63 55.57
CA THR A 140 -5.51 -30.40 54.44
C THR A 140 -6.30 -29.52 53.47
N ASP A 141 -7.12 -28.59 54.00
CA ASP A 141 -7.92 -27.68 53.18
C ASP A 141 -7.03 -26.73 52.39
N LYS A 142 -5.97 -26.20 53.02
CA LYS A 142 -4.96 -25.38 52.35
C LYS A 142 -4.19 -26.15 51.27
N LEU A 143 -3.90 -27.43 51.51
CA LEU A 143 -3.26 -28.30 50.51
C LEU A 143 -4.18 -28.56 49.32
N ALA A 144 -5.45 -28.86 49.57
CA ALA A 144 -6.45 -29.06 48.52
C ALA A 144 -6.68 -27.78 47.71
N GLU A 145 -6.70 -26.61 48.36
CA GLU A 145 -6.77 -25.32 47.67
C GLU A 145 -5.50 -25.04 46.86
N GLY A 146 -4.31 -25.34 47.41
CA GLY A 146 -3.04 -25.23 46.71
C GLY A 146 -2.99 -26.09 45.44
N GLN A 147 -3.48 -27.33 45.52
CA GLN A 147 -3.55 -28.24 44.37
C GLN A 147 -4.46 -27.69 43.27
N ARG A 148 -5.65 -27.18 43.61
CA ARG A 148 -6.58 -26.58 42.64
C ARG A 148 -5.96 -25.36 41.95
N ARG A 149 -5.32 -24.48 42.72
CA ARG A 149 -4.62 -23.30 42.15
C ARG A 149 -3.48 -23.71 41.23
N LEU A 150 -2.79 -24.82 41.52
CA LEU A 150 -1.69 -25.32 40.70
C LEU A 150 -2.19 -25.92 39.38
N GLU A 151 -3.30 -26.68 39.42
CA GLU A 151 -4.00 -27.17 38.22
C GLU A 151 -4.51 -26.01 37.35
N ASP A 152 -5.12 -24.99 37.97
CA ASP A 152 -5.55 -23.78 37.26
C ASP A 152 -4.36 -23.04 36.62
N SER A 153 -3.25 -22.91 37.35
CA SER A 153 -2.03 -22.26 36.84
C SER A 153 -1.43 -23.04 35.67
N GLN A 154 -1.42 -24.38 35.74
CA GLN A 154 -0.98 -25.22 34.63
C GLN A 154 -1.87 -25.03 33.40
N ARG A 155 -3.19 -25.02 33.59
CA ARG A 155 -4.14 -24.80 32.49
C ARG A 155 -3.94 -23.44 31.82
N ILE A 156 -3.79 -22.39 32.61
CA ILE A 156 -3.54 -21.02 32.10
C ILE A 156 -2.18 -20.96 31.38
N ALA A 157 -1.16 -21.65 31.90
CA ALA A 157 0.16 -21.70 31.25
C ALA A 157 0.10 -22.36 29.86
N VAL A 158 -0.65 -23.45 29.72
CA VAL A 158 -0.86 -24.11 28.42
C VAL A 158 -1.64 -23.22 27.45
N GLU A 159 -2.71 -22.57 27.92
CA GLU A 159 -3.46 -21.61 27.11
C GLU A 159 -2.58 -20.43 26.63
N THR A 160 -1.67 -19.97 27.49
CA THR A 160 -0.71 -18.91 27.16
C THR A 160 0.34 -19.38 26.14
N GLU A 161 0.78 -20.65 26.21
CA GLU A 161 1.66 -21.26 25.21
C GLU A 161 0.99 -21.31 23.83
N ASP A 162 -0.27 -21.73 23.77
CA ASP A 162 -1.04 -21.80 22.53
C ASP A 162 -1.22 -20.41 21.89
N VAL A 163 -1.56 -19.39 22.69
CA VAL A 163 -1.64 -18.00 22.23
C VAL A 163 -0.29 -17.51 21.74
N GLY A 164 0.79 -17.77 22.48
CA GLY A 164 2.15 -17.42 22.08
C GLY A 164 2.56 -18.07 20.75
N ALA A 165 2.24 -19.36 20.57
CA ALA A 165 2.47 -20.09 19.33
C ALA A 165 1.65 -19.55 18.15
N GLY A 166 0.44 -19.04 18.41
CA GLY A 166 -0.37 -18.30 17.42
C GLY A 166 0.31 -17.02 16.96
N ILE A 167 0.77 -16.20 17.90
CA ILE A 167 1.47 -14.93 17.60
C ILE A 167 2.72 -15.18 16.76
N LEU A 168 3.51 -16.22 17.07
CA LEU A 168 4.70 -16.56 16.29
C LEU A 168 4.36 -16.98 14.84
N ARG A 169 3.25 -17.69 14.64
CA ARG A 169 2.75 -18.05 13.29
C ARG A 169 2.30 -16.81 12.51
N ASP A 170 1.62 -15.89 13.17
CA ASP A 170 1.16 -14.64 12.54
C ASP A 170 2.34 -13.74 12.15
N LEU A 171 3.32 -13.58 13.05
CA LEU A 171 4.53 -12.80 12.75
C LEU A 171 5.31 -13.38 11.56
N ARG A 172 5.36 -14.71 11.44
CA ARG A 172 5.96 -15.36 10.27
C ARG A 172 5.18 -15.05 8.99
N THR A 173 3.87 -15.17 9.02
CA THR A 173 3.00 -14.86 7.86
C THR A 173 3.11 -13.38 7.45
N GLN A 174 3.18 -12.48 8.43
CA GLN A 174 3.40 -11.06 8.20
C GLN A 174 4.76 -10.78 7.57
N ARG A 175 5.82 -11.48 8.01
CA ARG A 175 7.13 -11.39 7.38
C ARG A 175 7.09 -11.82 5.91
N ASP A 176 6.48 -12.96 5.62
CA ASP A 176 6.38 -13.48 4.25
C ASP A 176 5.60 -12.49 3.35
N THR A 177 4.55 -11.87 3.89
CA THR A 177 3.78 -10.82 3.18
C THR A 177 4.62 -9.57 2.91
N LEU A 178 5.44 -9.14 3.88
CA LEU A 178 6.34 -7.99 3.73
C LEU A 178 7.45 -8.28 2.71
N GLU A 179 8.00 -9.49 2.73
CA GLU A 179 9.02 -9.92 1.77
C GLU A 179 8.46 -9.95 0.35
N HIS A 180 7.27 -10.53 0.16
CA HIS A 180 6.59 -10.52 -1.14
C HIS A 180 6.22 -9.11 -1.63
N SER A 181 5.75 -8.24 -0.73
CA SER A 181 5.47 -6.84 -1.05
C SER A 181 6.75 -6.11 -1.49
N ARG A 182 7.87 -6.38 -0.82
CA ARG A 182 9.17 -5.79 -1.15
C ARG A 182 9.70 -6.27 -2.50
N ASP A 183 9.59 -7.56 -2.79
CA ASP A 183 9.99 -8.12 -4.08
C ASP A 183 9.14 -7.56 -5.22
N THR A 184 7.83 -7.44 -5.01
CA THR A 184 6.91 -6.81 -5.98
C THR A 184 7.29 -5.35 -6.23
N LEU A 185 7.73 -4.62 -5.21
CA LEU A 185 8.21 -3.24 -5.37
C LEU A 185 9.52 -3.15 -6.16
N TYR A 186 10.47 -4.07 -5.95
CA TYR A 186 11.69 -4.11 -6.77
C TYR A 186 11.39 -4.46 -8.23
N GLU A 187 10.44 -5.37 -8.48
CA GLU A 187 10.00 -5.67 -9.84
C GLU A 187 9.28 -4.48 -10.49
N ALA A 188 8.43 -3.77 -9.74
CA ALA A 188 7.77 -2.55 -10.19
C ALA A 188 8.79 -1.45 -10.50
N ASP A 189 9.81 -1.24 -9.66
CA ASP A 189 10.90 -0.27 -9.90
C ASP A 189 11.68 -0.60 -11.19
N GLY A 190 12.01 -1.88 -11.41
CA GLY A 190 12.62 -2.33 -12.66
C GLY A 190 11.71 -2.17 -13.89
N SER A 191 10.39 -2.23 -13.73
CA SER A 191 9.42 -1.95 -14.81
C SER A 191 9.32 -0.45 -15.11
N ILE A 192 9.44 0.41 -14.09
CA ILE A 192 9.44 1.87 -14.20
C ILE A 192 10.70 2.36 -14.92
N ASP A 193 11.87 1.76 -14.64
CA ASP A 193 13.11 2.10 -15.34
C ASP A 193 13.03 1.77 -16.84
N ARG A 194 12.44 0.61 -17.19
CA ARG A 194 12.23 0.22 -18.60
C ARG A 194 11.22 1.13 -19.30
N ALA A 195 10.13 1.48 -18.63
CA ALA A 195 9.14 2.42 -19.15
C ALA A 195 9.76 3.82 -19.34
N SER A 196 10.55 4.30 -18.38
CA SER A 196 11.24 5.59 -18.42
C SER A 196 12.26 5.65 -19.56
N ASN A 197 13.03 4.58 -19.79
CA ASN A 197 13.97 4.52 -20.91
C ASN A 197 13.25 4.50 -22.27
N THR A 198 12.12 3.82 -22.35
CA THR A 198 11.28 3.80 -23.57
C THR A 198 10.69 5.18 -23.84
N LEU A 199 10.17 5.85 -22.81
CA LEU A 199 9.62 7.20 -22.92
C LEU A 199 10.70 8.21 -23.32
N ARG A 200 11.89 8.16 -22.69
CA ARG A 200 13.05 9.01 -23.09
C ARG A 200 13.42 8.81 -24.55
N LYS A 201 13.39 7.58 -25.06
CA LYS A 201 13.62 7.27 -26.48
C LYS A 201 12.54 7.90 -27.36
N MET A 202 11.26 7.76 -27.00
CA MET A 202 10.13 8.37 -27.74
C MET A 202 10.23 9.90 -27.77
N ILE A 203 10.54 10.54 -26.64
CA ILE A 203 10.72 11.99 -26.53
C ILE A 203 11.86 12.46 -27.44
N ARG A 204 13.01 11.77 -27.42
CA ARG A 204 14.15 12.12 -28.28
C ARG A 204 13.81 11.98 -29.76
N THR A 205 13.13 10.90 -30.15
CA THR A 205 12.70 10.72 -31.53
C THR A 205 11.69 11.79 -31.95
N ALA A 206 10.77 12.20 -31.06
CA ALA A 206 9.83 13.26 -31.34
C ALA A 206 10.51 14.63 -31.54
N TYR A 207 11.52 14.95 -30.73
CA TYR A 207 12.29 16.18 -30.89
C TYR A 207 13.09 16.20 -32.20
N GLN A 208 13.73 15.06 -32.55
CA GLN A 208 14.46 14.93 -33.82
C GLN A 208 13.54 15.12 -35.04
N GLN A 209 12.36 14.49 -35.03
CA GLN A 209 11.37 14.64 -36.10
C GLN A 209 10.92 16.10 -36.25
N LYS A 210 10.63 16.78 -35.13
CA LYS A 210 10.28 18.21 -35.13
C LYS A 210 11.41 19.09 -35.66
N ALA A 211 12.66 18.86 -35.23
CA ALA A 211 13.82 19.62 -35.68
C ALA A 211 14.06 19.49 -37.20
N ILE A 212 13.93 18.28 -37.76
CA ILE A 212 14.05 18.04 -39.20
C ILE A 212 12.96 18.82 -39.96
N SER A 213 11.71 18.78 -39.47
CA SER A 213 10.62 19.51 -40.13
C SER A 213 10.85 21.03 -40.17
N TYR A 214 11.36 21.62 -39.08
CA TYR A 214 11.69 23.04 -39.03
C TYR A 214 12.88 23.41 -39.93
N ALA A 215 13.89 22.53 -40.05
CA ALA A 215 15.02 22.76 -40.94
C ALA A 215 14.59 22.83 -42.42
N ILE A 216 13.68 21.94 -42.85
CA ILE A 216 13.14 21.94 -44.22
C ILE A 216 12.32 23.21 -44.48
N ILE A 217 11.43 23.57 -43.56
CA ILE A 217 10.61 24.79 -43.67
C ILE A 217 11.52 26.03 -43.75
N GLY A 218 12.53 26.13 -42.89
CA GLY A 218 13.51 27.23 -42.91
C GLY A 218 14.29 27.31 -44.22
N LEU A 219 14.74 26.18 -44.76
CA LEU A 219 15.41 26.12 -46.07
C LEU A 219 14.52 26.65 -47.20
N LEU A 220 13.24 26.24 -47.21
CA LEU A 220 12.27 26.69 -48.22
C LEU A 220 12.02 28.20 -48.15
N VAL A 221 11.87 28.75 -46.94
CA VAL A 221 11.69 30.19 -46.74
C VAL A 221 12.93 30.96 -47.21
N LEU A 222 14.13 30.48 -46.87
CA LEU A 222 15.39 31.10 -47.28
C LEU A 222 15.52 31.12 -48.82
N LEU A 223 15.16 30.03 -49.49
CA LEU A 223 15.18 29.95 -50.95
C LEU A 223 14.18 30.94 -51.58
N MET A 224 12.97 31.05 -51.02
CA MET A 224 11.97 32.03 -51.47
C MET A 224 12.45 33.47 -51.30
N CYS A 225 13.04 33.81 -50.14
CA CYS A 225 13.66 35.12 -49.91
C CYS A 225 14.78 35.39 -50.92
N GLY A 226 15.68 34.42 -51.15
CA GLY A 226 16.78 34.54 -52.10
C GLY A 226 16.31 34.78 -53.54
N VAL A 227 15.23 34.12 -53.98
CA VAL A 227 14.63 34.37 -55.29
C VAL A 227 14.05 35.79 -55.36
N LEU A 228 13.34 36.25 -54.33
CA LEU A 228 12.80 37.61 -54.28
C LEU A 228 13.92 38.67 -54.31
N ASP A 229 15.01 38.47 -53.56
CA ASP A 229 16.17 39.36 -53.57
C ASP A 229 16.88 39.36 -54.93
N SER A 230 17.06 38.19 -55.53
CA SER A 230 17.64 38.05 -56.87
C SER A 230 16.77 38.70 -57.95
N ARG A 231 15.44 38.70 -57.79
CA ARG A 231 14.51 39.39 -58.68
C ARG A 231 14.48 40.90 -58.44
N SER A 232 14.74 41.34 -57.22
CA SER A 232 14.86 42.75 -56.83
C SER A 232 16.16 43.39 -57.30
N ARG A 233 17.17 42.59 -57.67
CA ARG A 233 18.39 43.02 -58.34
C ARG A 233 18.30 42.70 -59.84
N PRO A 234 17.81 43.61 -60.71
CA PRO A 234 17.75 43.34 -62.13
C PRO A 234 19.18 43.32 -62.72
N ALA A 235 19.77 42.13 -62.78
CA ALA A 235 20.94 41.86 -63.60
C ALA A 235 20.58 40.73 -64.58
N TYR A 236 19.83 41.09 -65.62
CA TYR A 236 19.76 40.30 -66.83
C TYR A 236 20.88 40.78 -67.76
N PRO A 237 22.02 40.06 -67.87
CA PRO A 237 22.89 40.27 -69.00
C PRO A 237 22.14 39.80 -70.25
N SER A 238 21.93 40.74 -71.16
CA SER A 238 21.39 40.55 -72.49
C SER A 238 22.26 39.57 -73.28
N PHE A 239 21.69 38.42 -73.67
CA PHE A 239 22.27 37.59 -74.72
C PHE A 239 22.02 38.26 -76.08
N PRO A 240 23.06 38.61 -76.86
CA PRO A 240 22.88 39.13 -78.20
C PRO A 240 22.50 38.00 -79.16
N GLN A 241 21.41 38.22 -79.90
CA GLN A 241 21.05 37.46 -81.09
C GLN A 241 22.21 37.47 -82.09
N SER A 242 22.69 36.31 -82.50
CA SER A 242 23.48 36.17 -83.72
C SER A 242 23.06 34.93 -84.50
N VAL A 243 22.21 35.19 -85.50
CA VAL A 243 22.27 34.69 -86.89
C VAL A 243 22.40 33.17 -87.09
N CYS A 244 21.30 32.56 -87.54
CA CYS A 244 21.31 31.33 -88.33
C CYS A 244 22.09 31.53 -89.64
N PRO A 245 22.86 30.52 -90.09
CA PRO A 245 22.89 30.21 -91.51
C PRO A 245 22.38 28.81 -91.80
N ARG A 246 21.73 28.78 -92.95
CA ARG A 246 20.94 27.75 -93.58
C ARG A 246 21.83 26.89 -94.47
N LEU A 247 21.59 25.57 -94.46
CA LEU A 247 21.87 24.57 -95.52
C LEU A 247 23.32 24.39 -96.01
N GLN A 248 23.85 23.17 -95.84
CA GLN A 248 24.27 22.38 -97.00
C GLN A 248 24.33 20.87 -96.68
N ALA A 249 23.62 20.11 -97.50
CA ALA A 249 23.63 18.66 -97.53
C ALA A 249 24.83 18.15 -98.34
N VAL A 250 25.50 17.10 -97.86
CA VAL A 250 26.38 16.24 -98.67
C VAL A 250 26.14 14.78 -98.26
N PRO A 251 25.91 13.86 -99.21
CA PRO A 251 25.55 12.48 -98.91
C PRO A 251 26.73 11.49 -98.98
N LEU A 252 26.53 10.37 -98.29
CA LEU A 252 26.98 8.99 -98.56
C LEU A 252 28.48 8.61 -98.42
N ARG A 253 28.76 7.77 -97.39
CA ARG A 253 29.29 6.40 -97.62
C ARG A 253 29.11 5.48 -96.40
N ARG A 254 28.31 4.43 -96.60
CA ARG A 254 28.18 3.18 -95.81
C ARG A 254 29.50 2.36 -95.85
N PRO A 255 29.59 1.14 -95.27
CA PRO A 255 29.02 0.55 -94.05
C PRO A 255 30.09 -0.23 -93.21
N ARG A 256 29.75 -0.79 -92.04
CA ARG A 256 29.81 -2.26 -91.80
C ARG A 256 29.51 -2.67 -90.35
N ARG A 257 28.65 -3.70 -90.29
CA ARG A 257 28.62 -4.84 -89.35
C ARG A 257 28.22 -4.53 -87.91
N ALA A 258 27.02 -4.99 -87.54
CA ALA A 258 26.76 -6.29 -86.91
C ALA A 258 26.95 -6.12 -85.39
N THR A 259 26.10 -6.61 -84.51
CA THR A 259 25.43 -7.90 -84.47
C THR A 259 24.40 -7.79 -83.32
N MET A 260 23.24 -8.44 -83.44
CA MET A 260 22.58 -9.30 -82.42
C MET A 260 22.56 -8.84 -80.95
N LEU A 261 21.56 -9.06 -80.10
CA LEU A 261 20.27 -9.76 -80.04
C LEU A 261 19.83 -9.58 -78.57
N SER A 262 18.62 -10.05 -78.24
CA SER A 262 18.16 -10.35 -76.86
C SER A 262 17.65 -9.12 -76.09
N GLN A 263 16.33 -8.85 -76.05
CA GLN A 263 15.29 -9.66 -75.40
C GLN A 263 15.75 -10.20 -74.04
N GLN A 264 15.19 -9.68 -72.94
CA GLN A 264 14.35 -10.50 -72.08
C GLN A 264 13.56 -9.66 -71.07
N SER A 265 12.27 -9.55 -71.37
CA SER A 265 11.20 -9.59 -70.38
C SER A 265 11.12 -11.00 -69.79
N LEU A 266 11.12 -11.15 -68.46
CA LEU A 266 10.44 -12.24 -67.75
C LEU A 266 10.19 -11.74 -66.32
N GLN A 267 8.95 -11.53 -65.86
CA GLN A 267 7.88 -12.50 -65.61
C GLN A 267 7.76 -12.80 -64.10
N GLN A 268 6.60 -12.37 -63.58
CA GLN A 268 5.73 -13.06 -62.62
C GLN A 268 6.32 -14.17 -61.74
N SER A 269 6.06 -14.10 -60.42
CA SER A 269 4.96 -14.92 -59.85
C SER A 269 4.56 -14.55 -58.42
N PRO A 270 3.27 -14.77 -58.07
CA PRO A 270 2.70 -14.74 -56.72
C PRO A 270 2.66 -16.14 -56.08
N GLY A 271 2.41 -16.21 -54.76
CA GLY A 271 2.04 -17.45 -54.05
C GLY A 271 2.41 -17.35 -52.56
N LEU A 272 1.50 -17.04 -51.62
CA LEU A 272 0.49 -17.92 -50.99
C LEU A 272 1.04 -19.25 -50.46
N HIS A 273 1.36 -19.29 -49.16
CA HIS A 273 1.15 -20.43 -48.24
C HIS A 273 0.93 -19.82 -46.84
N ALA A 274 -0.31 -19.70 -46.35
CA ALA A 274 -1.08 -20.74 -45.69
C ALA A 274 -0.37 -21.32 -44.45
N TRP A 275 -0.65 -20.77 -43.26
CA TRP A 275 -0.75 -21.57 -42.03
C TRP A 275 -2.04 -21.18 -41.29
N HIS A 276 -2.88 -22.20 -41.21
CA HIS A 276 -4.20 -22.28 -40.62
C HIS A 276 -4.17 -22.20 -39.10
N PHE A 277 -5.31 -21.75 -38.54
CA PHE A 277 -6.02 -22.23 -37.33
C PHE A 277 -5.25 -22.40 -36.00
N ALA A 278 -5.81 -22.20 -34.80
CA ALA A 278 -7.02 -21.60 -34.24
C ALA A 278 -6.86 -21.79 -32.69
N PRO A 279 -7.89 -21.80 -31.82
CA PRO A 279 -7.89 -20.94 -30.64
C PRO A 279 -8.02 -21.69 -29.31
N SER A 280 -8.19 -20.91 -28.23
CA SER A 280 -9.11 -21.18 -27.12
C SER A 280 -8.51 -21.55 -25.74
N LYS A 281 -8.86 -20.67 -24.79
CA LYS A 281 -9.59 -20.95 -23.55
C LYS A 281 -8.83 -21.52 -22.33
N ARG A 282 -8.96 -20.72 -21.25
CA ARG A 282 -9.60 -21.06 -19.96
C ARG A 282 -8.82 -22.01 -19.04
N TRP A 283 -8.40 -21.48 -17.89
CA TRP A 283 -8.47 -22.17 -16.60
C TRP A 283 -8.74 -21.15 -15.47
N LEU A 284 -10.01 -21.07 -15.04
CA LEU A 284 -10.33 -21.06 -13.60
C LEU A 284 -10.08 -22.52 -13.15
N GLY A 285 -9.37 -22.83 -12.08
CA GLY A 285 -9.64 -22.45 -10.69
C GLY A 285 -9.97 -23.75 -9.96
N ALA A 286 -9.40 -24.01 -8.79
CA ALA A 286 -9.84 -25.07 -7.89
C ALA A 286 -9.30 -24.84 -6.47
N PRO A 287 -10.04 -25.31 -5.44
CA PRO A 287 -10.09 -24.77 -4.08
C PRO A 287 -9.02 -25.30 -3.14
#